data_AF-A0A822AWU7-F1
#
_entry.id   AF-A0A822AWU7-F1
#
_cell.length_a   1.000
_cell.length_b   1.000
_cell.length_c   1.000
_cell.angle_alpha   90.00
_cell.angle_beta   90.00
_cell.angle_gamma   90.00
#
_symmetry.space_group_name_H-M   'P 1'
#
loop_
_entity.id
_entity.type
_entity.pdbx_description
1 polymer ?
#
loop_
_entity_poly.entity_id
_entity_poly.type
_entity_poly.pdbx_seq_one_letter_code
_entity_poly.pdbx_strand_id
1 'polypeptide(L)' 'SLDLELDDGKPTARFYCNSNCDLEPLGKGDRMYEMDEFGAVYTAGLTVFRQPEDTGYTFMDIPMYDVCAIAMAAYR' A
#
# COMPACT_ATOMS: atom_id res chain seq x y z
N SER A 1 -1.80 13.02 26.89
CA SER A 1 -2.30 11.77 26.30
C SER A 1 -1.91 11.77 24.84
N LEU A 2 -1.69 10.59 24.25
CA LEU A 2 -1.34 10.42 22.83
C LEU A 2 -2.37 11.06 21.87
N ASP A 3 -3.60 11.29 22.32
CA ASP A 3 -4.66 11.93 21.52
C ASP A 3 -4.43 13.44 21.27
N LEU A 4 -3.59 14.10 22.06
CA LEU A 4 -3.30 15.53 21.89
C LEU A 4 -2.28 15.81 20.78
N GLU A 5 -1.37 14.87 20.51
CA GLU A 5 -0.36 15.00 19.46
C GLU A 5 -0.93 14.67 18.06
N LEU A 6 -2.03 13.91 18.00
CA LEU A 6 -2.74 13.57 16.77
C LEU A 6 -3.67 14.68 16.26
N ASP A 7 -4.13 15.60 17.13
CA ASP A 7 -5.01 16.71 16.73
C ASP A 7 -4.23 17.93 16.18
N ASP A 8 -2.90 17.93 16.32
CA ASP A 8 -2.00 19.02 15.89
C ASP A 8 -1.48 18.84 14.44
N GLY A 9 -1.73 17.68 13.82
CA GLY A 9 -1.33 17.38 12.44
C GLY A 9 -2.21 18.09 11.42
N LYS A 10 -1.61 18.82 10.47
CA LYS A 10 -2.38 19.44 9.39
C LYS A 10 -2.91 18.35 8.44
N PRO A 11 -4.18 18.39 8.04
CA PRO A 11 -4.71 17.45 7.08
C PRO A 11 -3.97 17.56 5.74
N THR A 12 -3.54 16.43 5.18
CA THR A 12 -2.90 16.36 3.87
C THR A 12 -3.91 16.21 2.73
N ALA A 13 -3.54 16.73 1.55
CA ALA A 13 -4.35 16.61 0.34
C ALA A 13 -4.43 15.14 -0.10
N ARG A 14 -5.65 14.67 -0.39
CA ARG A 14 -5.92 13.29 -0.83
C ARG A 14 -6.10 13.26 -2.34
N PHE A 15 -5.46 12.29 -2.99
CA PHE A 15 -5.57 12.06 -4.42
C PHE A 15 -5.98 10.62 -4.71
N TYR A 16 -6.68 10.40 -5.81
CA TYR A 16 -6.87 9.09 -6.41
C TYR A 16 -6.30 9.09 -7.82
N CYS A 17 -5.85 7.92 -8.28
CA CYS A 17 -5.36 7.72 -9.63
C CYS A 17 -6.55 7.28 -10.51
N ASN A 18 -6.87 8.05 -11.56
CA ASN A 18 -7.94 7.69 -12.48
C ASN A 18 -7.45 6.63 -13.51
N SER A 19 -8.34 6.17 -14.38
CA SER A 19 -8.01 5.17 -15.41
C SER A 19 -7.02 5.64 -16.47
N ASN A 20 -6.75 6.95 -16.54
CA ASN A 20 -5.77 7.57 -17.44
C ASN A 20 -4.42 7.80 -16.73
N CYS A 21 -4.27 7.30 -15.51
CA CYS A 21 -3.11 7.51 -14.64
C CYS A 21 -2.91 8.96 -14.17
N ASP A 22 -3.95 9.81 -14.23
CA ASP A 22 -3.90 11.16 -13.66
C ASP A 22 -4.28 11.15 -12.19
N LEU A 23 -3.67 12.04 -11.41
CA LEU A 23 -4.01 12.24 -10.01
C LEU A 23 -5.13 13.28 -9.87
N GLU A 24 -6.28 12.86 -9.35
CA GLU A 24 -7.43 13.70 -9.10
C GLU A 24 -7.68 13.86 -7.59
N PRO A 25 -8.09 15.06 -7.11
CA PRO A 25 -8.33 15.29 -5.70
C PRO A 25 -9.59 14.56 -5.20
N LEU A 26 -9.48 13.88 -4.05
CA LEU A 26 -10.62 13.25 -3.37
C LEU A 26 -11.39 14.31 -2.55
N GLY A 27 -12.58 14.70 -3.03
CA GLY A 27 -13.35 15.84 -2.52
C GLY A 27 -13.99 15.72 -1.12
N LYS A 28 -13.57 14.79 -0.25
CA LYS A 28 -14.10 14.69 1.13
C LYS A 28 -12.97 14.69 2.17
N GLY A 29 -13.12 15.59 3.12
CA GLY A 29 -12.19 15.89 4.22
C GLY A 29 -12.14 14.83 5.31
N ASP A 30 -11.97 13.55 4.93
CA ASP A 30 -11.43 12.60 5.89
C ASP A 30 -9.96 12.96 6.11
N ARG A 31 -9.59 13.11 7.38
CA ARG A 31 -8.23 13.46 7.78
C ARG A 31 -7.31 12.31 7.41
N MET A 32 -6.34 12.57 6.55
CA MET A 32 -5.17 11.72 6.39
C MET A 32 -4.03 12.39 7.16
N TYR A 33 -3.40 11.65 8.07
CA TYR A 33 -2.25 12.15 8.83
C TYR A 33 -1.08 12.41 7.86
N GLU A 34 -0.24 13.41 8.16
CA GLU A 34 1.02 13.63 7.43
C GLU A 34 1.84 12.33 7.44
N MET A 35 1.89 11.66 6.30
CA MET A 35 2.77 10.52 6.06
C MET A 35 4.13 11.07 5.66
N ASP A 36 4.89 11.61 6.60
CA ASP A 36 6.11 12.35 6.25
C ASP A 36 7.17 11.48 5.55
N GLU A 37 7.20 10.16 5.75
CA GLU A 37 8.24 9.30 5.13
C GLU A 37 7.81 7.84 4.85
N PHE A 38 6.60 7.57 4.36
CA PHE A 38 6.26 6.21 3.91
C PHE A 38 6.48 6.05 2.40
N GLY A 39 7.70 5.66 2.03
CA GLY A 39 8.01 5.19 0.69
C GLY A 39 7.25 3.90 0.36
N ALA A 40 6.55 3.89 -0.76
CA ALA A 40 5.94 2.69 -1.32
C ALA A 40 6.83 2.13 -2.43
N VAL A 41 7.03 0.81 -2.46
CA VAL A 41 7.72 0.14 -3.56
C VAL A 41 6.68 -0.58 -4.40
N TYR A 42 6.54 -0.17 -5.66
CA TYR A 42 5.79 -0.91 -6.67
C TYR A 42 6.73 -1.84 -7.43
N THR A 43 6.40 -3.14 -7.46
CA THR A 43 7.14 -4.14 -8.20
C THR A 43 6.17 -4.93 -9.08
N ALA A 44 6.36 -4.85 -10.39
CA ALA A 44 5.66 -5.66 -11.37
C ALA A 44 6.44 -6.93 -11.70
N GLY A 45 5.74 -8.00 -12.10
CA GLY A 45 6.37 -9.24 -12.57
C GLY A 45 7.00 -10.07 -11.46
N LEU A 46 6.43 -10.04 -10.25
CA LEU A 46 6.86 -10.91 -9.16
C LEU A 46 6.33 -12.33 -9.40
N THR A 47 7.25 -13.27 -9.58
CA THR A 47 6.92 -14.67 -9.83
C THR A 47 6.74 -15.44 -8.52
N VAL A 48 5.60 -16.13 -8.38
CA VAL A 48 5.26 -16.90 -7.17
C VAL A 48 5.59 -18.38 -7.34
N PHE A 49 6.43 -18.92 -6.44
CA PHE A 49 6.90 -20.31 -6.46
C PHE A 49 6.41 -21.15 -5.28
N ARG A 50 5.65 -20.58 -4.34
CA ARG A 50 5.16 -21.31 -3.17
C ARG A 50 3.65 -21.31 -3.12
N GLN A 51 3.09 -22.47 -2.78
CA GLN A 51 1.66 -22.62 -2.55
C GLN A 51 1.22 -21.93 -1.24
N PRO A 52 -0.09 -21.72 -1.02
CA PRO A 52 -0.58 -21.06 0.19
C PRO A 52 -0.43 -21.94 1.45
N GLU A 53 -0.73 -21.35 2.62
CA GLU A 53 -0.52 -21.99 3.93
C GLU A 53 -1.30 -23.30 4.12
N ASP A 54 -2.49 -23.39 3.52
CA ASP A 54 -3.36 -24.58 3.55
C ASP A 54 -2.69 -25.85 2.96
N THR A 55 -1.64 -25.66 2.15
CA THR A 55 -0.82 -26.72 1.54
C THR A 55 0.59 -26.81 2.13
N GLY A 56 0.88 -26.02 3.17
CA GLY A 56 2.17 -26.01 3.87
C GLY A 56 3.31 -25.26 3.16
N TYR A 57 3.01 -24.31 2.26
CA TYR A 57 4.00 -23.52 1.52
C TYR A 57 4.96 -24.33 0.65
N THR A 58 4.48 -25.44 0.08
CA THR A 58 5.27 -26.31 -0.80
C THR A 58 5.86 -25.52 -1.97
N PHE A 59 7.14 -25.73 -2.24
CA PHE A 59 7.86 -25.12 -3.37
C PHE A 59 7.51 -25.79 -4.69
N MET A 60 7.42 -25.01 -5.76
CA MET A 60 7.05 -25.43 -7.10
C MET A 60 8.19 -25.15 -8.09
N ASP A 61 8.60 -26.15 -8.87
CA ASP A 61 9.64 -25.97 -9.90
C ASP A 61 9.13 -25.17 -11.12
N ILE A 62 7.82 -25.18 -11.35
CA ILE A 62 7.15 -24.35 -12.35
C ILE A 62 6.42 -23.23 -11.60
N PRO A 63 6.68 -21.95 -11.93
CA PRO A 63 6.02 -20.83 -11.25
C PRO A 63 4.51 -20.86 -11.46
N MET A 64 3.74 -20.50 -10.43
CA MET A 64 2.29 -20.59 -10.46
C MET A 64 1.66 -19.46 -11.29
N TYR A 65 2.09 -18.22 -11.03
CA TYR A 65 1.64 -17.01 -11.72
C TYR A 65 2.55 -15.83 -11.37
N ASP A 66 2.49 -14.77 -12.18
CA ASP A 66 3.13 -13.48 -11.91
C ASP A 66 2.13 -12.49 -11.30
N VAL A 67 2.59 -11.67 -10.36
CA VAL A 67 1.78 -10.64 -9.71
C VAL A 67 2.46 -9.27 -9.73
N CYS A 68 1.67 -8.23 -9.47
CA CYS A 68 2.16 -6.92 -9.11
C CYS A 68 1.96 -6.73 -7.59
N ALA A 69 2.97 -6.20 -6.90
CA ALA A 69 2.88 -5.91 -5.47
C ALA A 69 3.19 -4.45 -5.16
N ILE A 70 2.51 -3.93 -4.14
CA ILE A 70 2.81 -2.65 -3.50
C ILE A 70 3.22 -2.96 -2.07
N ALA A 71 4.46 -2.64 -1.72
CA ALA A 71 4.96 -2.77 -0.36
C ALA A 71 4.97 -1.38 0.31
N MET A 72 4.33 -1.27 1.46
CA MET A 72 4.30 -0.07 2.30
C MET A 72 4.49 -0.49 3.76
N ALA A 73 5.24 0.29 4.53
CA ALA A 73 5.33 0.04 5.97
C ALA A 73 4.04 0.52 6.65
N ALA A 74 3.47 -0.33 7.50
CA ALA A 74 2.36 0.07 8.37
C ALA A 74 2.88 1.06 9.43
N TYR A 75 2.09 2.10 9.70
CA TYR A 75 2.35 3.05 10.78
C TYR A 75 2.30 2.31 12.14
N ARG A 76 3.19 2.69 13.07
CA ARG A 76 3.28 2.10 14.41
C ARG A 76 2.51 2.89 15.44
#